data_AF-A0A0C2VE58-F1
#
_entry.id   AF-A0A0C2VE58-F1
#
_cell.length_a   1.000
_cell.length_b   1.000
_cell.length_c   1.000
_cell.angle_alpha   90.00
_cell.angle_beta   90.00
_cell.angle_gamma   90.00
#
_symmetry.space_group_name_H-M   'P 1'
#
loop_
_entity.id
_entity.type
_entity.pdbx_description
1 polymer ?
#
loop_
_entity_poly.entity_id
_entity_poly.type
_entity_poly.pdbx_seq_one_letter_code
_entity_poly.pdbx_strand_id
1 'polypeptide(L)'
;MFVISRFVADQTFMEKEENVLSSMYGVIGIVLLIGFVITVLFYWLSPLPLLFKFSSYLLFVELNIVWILSMYVSALKDYKKIVKGYLLGVAVAAIVIWVMTGLLGIKTATAVFIGLDAGFLLIAIMLTRDIFGFFQLNNKRYFYFLTYIEKYPFLFFIGLFYYLGLYGHNIAVWLGDRRVMVADTFLMAPYYDTPVFYAYLSVLPALVLFMVTLETTFYQTYKKYYGRILNGFPLQDIESAKQEMYRTLRLEILFLAQVQLLVTFIFIFIGVRFLPFVGLTQDQIDIFMIVVLGSWFLSLMITFFLILLYFDERKAAFSLTGFYVLSSFLATIFFSGLFNLYGAGMFVAAVLSFVYGSRLLMKQLNEIDYTTFCHQPIIYKEKMTKTEQFLRKVGSFD
;
A
#
# COMPACT_ATOMS: atom_id res chain seq x y z
N MET A 1 7.05 -4.48 -1.94
CA MET A 1 5.89 -4.34 -2.86
C MET A 1 6.23 -3.60 -4.14
N PHE A 2 6.55 -2.29 -4.12
CA PHE A 2 6.84 -1.52 -5.34
C PHE A 2 7.98 -2.09 -6.21
N VAL A 3 9.05 -2.61 -5.59
CA VAL A 3 10.12 -3.32 -6.31
C VAL A 3 9.59 -4.53 -7.08
N ILE A 4 8.72 -5.32 -6.44
CA ILE A 4 8.15 -6.53 -7.04
C ILE A 4 7.14 -6.16 -8.13
N SER A 5 6.30 -5.15 -7.90
CA SER A 5 5.39 -4.64 -8.93
C SER A 5 6.16 -4.18 -10.18
N ARG A 6 7.30 -3.49 -10.00
CA ARG A 6 8.19 -3.14 -11.12
C ARG A 6 8.79 -4.38 -11.80
N PHE A 7 9.24 -5.36 -11.02
CA PHE A 7 9.77 -6.62 -11.54
C PHE A 7 8.73 -7.35 -12.39
N VAL A 8 7.51 -7.52 -11.88
CA VAL A 8 6.42 -8.19 -12.60
C VAL A 8 6.07 -7.41 -13.86
N ALA A 9 5.93 -6.08 -13.80
CA ALA A 9 5.66 -5.25 -14.97
C ALA A 9 6.74 -5.40 -16.07
N ASP A 10 8.02 -5.36 -15.69
CA ASP A 10 9.14 -5.51 -16.63
C ASP A 10 9.18 -6.95 -17.21
N GLN A 11 8.91 -7.99 -16.42
CA GLN A 11 8.87 -9.37 -16.93
C GLN A 11 7.68 -9.63 -17.85
N THR A 12 6.50 -9.10 -17.52
CA THR A 12 5.32 -9.17 -18.39
C THR A 12 5.55 -8.42 -19.71
N PHE A 13 6.20 -7.26 -19.67
CA PHE A 13 6.57 -6.52 -20.88
C PHE A 13 7.57 -7.28 -21.76
N MET A 14 8.49 -8.04 -21.15
CA MET A 14 9.45 -8.88 -21.87
C MET A 14 8.92 -10.27 -22.24
N GLU A 15 7.64 -10.56 -21.99
CA GLU A 15 7.01 -11.88 -22.23
C GLU A 15 7.70 -13.05 -21.49
N LYS A 16 8.36 -12.78 -20.36
CA LYS A 16 9.06 -13.78 -19.53
C LYS A 16 8.24 -14.20 -18.31
N GLU A 17 7.04 -14.72 -18.57
CA GLU A 17 6.07 -15.06 -17.52
C GLU A 17 6.55 -16.13 -16.54
N GLU A 18 7.46 -17.01 -16.97
CA GLU A 18 8.11 -18.03 -16.14
C GLU A 18 8.84 -17.47 -14.91
N ASN A 19 9.35 -16.23 -14.98
CA ASN A 19 9.99 -15.55 -13.85
C ASN A 19 8.97 -15.04 -12.83
N VAL A 20 7.75 -14.76 -13.26
CA VAL A 20 6.70 -14.16 -12.41
C VAL A 20 6.29 -15.16 -11.33
N LEU A 21 5.96 -16.40 -11.72
CA LEU A 21 5.58 -17.45 -10.79
C LEU A 21 6.72 -17.83 -9.83
N SER A 22 7.95 -17.96 -10.34
CA SER A 22 9.15 -18.19 -9.52
C SER A 22 9.33 -17.10 -8.46
N SER A 23 9.20 -15.82 -8.87
CA SER A 23 9.36 -14.70 -7.95
C SER A 23 8.31 -14.70 -6.83
N MET A 24 7.08 -15.14 -7.11
CA MET A 24 6.01 -15.22 -6.10
C MET A 24 6.43 -16.13 -4.94
N TYR A 25 6.93 -17.33 -5.22
CA TYR A 25 7.41 -18.25 -4.19
C TYR A 25 8.62 -17.70 -3.43
N GLY A 26 9.56 -17.07 -4.14
CA GLY A 26 10.72 -16.46 -3.49
C GLY A 26 10.33 -15.33 -2.54
N VAL A 27 9.38 -14.48 -2.94
CA VAL A 27 8.84 -13.41 -2.11
C VAL A 27 8.11 -13.99 -0.90
N ILE A 28 7.21 -14.96 -1.10
CA ILE A 28 6.49 -15.63 0.00
C ILE A 28 7.50 -16.24 0.98
N GLY A 29 8.48 -17.01 0.50
CA GLY A 29 9.49 -17.64 1.33
C GLY A 29 10.28 -16.65 2.19
N ILE A 30 10.74 -15.54 1.60
CA ILE A 30 11.49 -14.50 2.35
C ILE A 30 10.59 -13.79 3.37
N VAL A 31 9.38 -13.40 2.97
CA VAL A 31 8.44 -12.70 3.86
C VAL A 31 8.02 -13.58 5.03
N LEU A 32 7.76 -14.87 4.78
CA LEU A 32 7.40 -15.81 5.84
C LEU A 32 8.58 -16.11 6.78
N LEU A 33 9.81 -16.20 6.27
CA LEU A 33 10.99 -16.38 7.10
C LEU A 33 11.21 -15.17 8.02
N ILE A 34 11.16 -13.95 7.46
CA ILE A 34 11.28 -12.72 8.24
C ILE A 34 10.13 -12.61 9.26
N GLY A 35 8.90 -12.91 8.81
CA GLY A 35 7.72 -12.92 9.64
C GLY A 35 7.83 -13.90 10.82
N PHE A 36 8.31 -15.12 10.57
CA PHE A 36 8.54 -16.12 11.61
C PHE A 36 9.53 -15.63 12.67
N VAL A 37 10.69 -15.09 12.25
CA VAL A 37 11.70 -14.54 13.19
C VAL A 37 11.10 -13.43 14.04
N ILE A 38 10.37 -12.48 13.43
CA ILE A 38 9.73 -11.38 14.14
C ILE A 38 8.68 -11.90 15.14
N THR A 39 7.85 -12.86 14.74
CA THR A 39 6.81 -13.42 15.62
C THR A 39 7.41 -14.19 16.79
N VAL A 40 8.47 -14.97 16.58
CA VAL A 40 9.17 -15.67 17.67
C VAL A 40 9.75 -14.68 18.67
N LEU A 41 10.39 -13.61 18.20
CA LEU A 41 10.91 -12.54 19.07
C LEU A 41 9.79 -11.82 19.83
N PHE A 42 8.67 -11.54 19.17
CA PHE A 42 7.52 -10.86 19.76
C PHE A 42 6.85 -11.68 20.87
N TYR A 43 6.64 -12.98 20.66
CA TYR A 43 5.97 -13.85 21.63
C TYR A 43 6.89 -14.49 22.67
N TRP A 44 8.21 -14.24 22.60
CA TRP A 44 9.21 -14.85 23.50
C TRP A 44 8.90 -14.61 24.98
N LEU A 45 8.52 -13.39 25.34
CA LEU A 45 8.20 -12.98 26.71
C LEU A 45 6.69 -12.94 27.01
N SER A 46 5.86 -13.32 26.05
CA SER A 46 4.41 -13.18 26.19
C SER A 46 3.82 -14.28 27.08
N PRO A 47 2.93 -13.96 28.05
CA PRO A 47 2.27 -14.95 28.91
C PRO A 47 1.09 -15.67 28.22
N LEU A 48 0.85 -15.42 26.93
CA LEU A 48 -0.32 -15.94 26.22
C LEU A 48 -0.30 -17.47 26.03
N PRO A 49 -1.47 -18.13 26.02
CA PRO A 49 -1.57 -19.56 25.73
C PRO A 49 -1.02 -19.92 24.34
N LEU A 50 -0.42 -21.12 24.22
CA LEU A 50 0.18 -21.58 22.96
C LEU A 50 -0.81 -21.58 21.79
N LEU A 51 -2.05 -21.99 22.03
CA LEU A 51 -3.09 -22.02 20.99
C LEU A 51 -3.38 -20.62 20.44
N PHE A 52 -3.44 -19.61 21.30
CA PHE A 52 -3.62 -18.23 20.88
C PHE A 52 -2.44 -17.73 20.05
N LYS A 53 -1.21 -17.98 20.51
CA LYS A 53 0.02 -17.61 19.79
C LYS A 53 0.07 -18.26 18.41
N PHE A 54 -0.30 -19.54 18.31
CA PHE A 54 -0.33 -20.28 17.05
C PHE A 54 -1.40 -19.76 16.10
N SER A 55 -2.65 -19.61 16.53
CA SER A 55 -3.74 -19.11 15.67
C SER A 55 -3.48 -17.67 15.20
N SER A 56 -3.02 -16.79 16.07
CA SER A 56 -2.65 -15.42 15.67
C SER A 56 -1.45 -15.37 14.71
N TYR A 57 -0.47 -16.25 14.88
CA TYR A 57 0.64 -16.40 13.94
C TYR A 57 0.17 -16.95 12.58
N LEU A 58 -0.73 -17.94 12.59
CA LEU A 58 -1.31 -18.49 11.37
C LEU A 58 -2.04 -17.40 10.58
N LEU A 59 -2.89 -16.61 11.25
CA LEU A 59 -3.56 -15.47 10.63
C LEU A 59 -2.56 -14.47 10.04
N PHE A 60 -1.49 -14.16 10.77
CA PHE A 60 -0.44 -13.27 10.29
C PHE A 60 0.25 -13.80 9.03
N VAL A 61 0.56 -15.10 8.99
CA VAL A 61 1.13 -15.78 7.80
C VAL A 61 0.16 -15.71 6.63
N GLU A 62 -1.11 -16.05 6.84
CA GLU A 62 -2.13 -16.04 5.80
C GLU A 62 -2.38 -14.62 5.25
N LEU A 63 -2.42 -13.60 6.11
CA LEU A 63 -2.53 -12.20 5.70
C LEU A 63 -1.36 -11.78 4.80
N ASN A 64 -0.12 -12.17 5.14
CA ASN A 64 1.05 -11.89 4.32
C ASN A 64 0.97 -12.60 2.96
N ILE A 65 0.58 -13.88 2.95
CA ILE A 65 0.40 -14.65 1.71
C ILE A 65 -0.67 -14.01 0.84
N VAL A 66 -1.87 -13.75 1.38
CA VAL A 66 -2.99 -13.14 0.64
C VAL A 66 -2.59 -11.76 0.11
N TRP A 67 -1.87 -10.95 0.88
CA TRP A 67 -1.39 -9.66 0.42
C TRP A 67 -0.46 -9.77 -0.80
N ILE A 68 0.48 -10.72 -0.77
CA ILE A 68 1.38 -10.99 -1.90
C ILE A 68 0.58 -11.50 -3.09
N LEU A 69 -0.27 -12.51 -2.90
CA LEU A 69 -1.09 -13.10 -3.96
C LEU A 69 -1.97 -12.05 -4.65
N SER A 70 -2.63 -11.18 -3.89
CA SER A 70 -3.47 -10.11 -4.43
C SER A 70 -2.70 -9.15 -5.34
N MET A 71 -1.43 -8.88 -5.05
CA MET A 71 -0.57 -8.09 -5.93
C MET A 71 -0.28 -8.83 -7.25
N TYR A 72 0.00 -10.13 -7.23
CA TYR A 72 0.18 -10.92 -8.46
C TYR A 72 -1.12 -11.08 -9.26
N VAL A 73 -2.27 -11.34 -8.62
CA VAL A 73 -3.56 -11.44 -9.34
C VAL A 73 -3.98 -10.09 -9.94
N SER A 74 -3.65 -8.97 -9.29
CA SER A 74 -3.91 -7.65 -9.87
C SER A 74 -3.16 -7.42 -11.19
N ALA A 75 -1.99 -8.04 -11.37
CA ALA A 75 -1.25 -8.00 -12.63
C ALA A 75 -1.93 -8.81 -13.74
N LEU A 76 -2.75 -9.82 -13.38
CA LEU A 76 -3.55 -10.62 -14.32
C LEU A 76 -4.79 -9.88 -14.85
N LYS A 77 -5.14 -8.72 -14.27
CA LYS A 77 -6.31 -7.89 -14.62
C LYS A 77 -7.69 -8.56 -14.52
N ASP A 78 -7.78 -9.75 -13.90
CA ASP A 78 -9.07 -10.43 -13.64
C ASP A 78 -9.58 -10.12 -12.22
N TYR A 79 -10.02 -8.87 -12.02
CA TYR A 79 -10.47 -8.39 -10.71
C TYR A 79 -11.72 -9.12 -10.19
N LYS A 80 -12.54 -9.72 -11.07
CA LYS A 80 -13.76 -10.44 -10.67
C LYS A 80 -13.44 -11.68 -9.84
N LYS A 81 -12.39 -12.41 -10.20
CA LYS A 81 -11.92 -13.59 -9.45
C LYS A 81 -11.43 -13.21 -8.06
N ILE A 82 -10.67 -12.11 -7.95
CA ILE A 82 -10.23 -11.55 -6.65
C ILE A 82 -11.43 -11.28 -5.76
N VAL A 83 -12.39 -10.49 -6.24
CA VAL A 83 -13.58 -10.10 -5.46
C VAL A 83 -14.37 -11.33 -5.01
N LYS A 84 -14.56 -12.33 -5.88
CA LYS A 84 -15.25 -13.57 -5.53
C LYS A 84 -14.52 -14.35 -4.42
N GLY A 85 -13.19 -14.43 -4.51
CA GLY A 85 -12.36 -15.08 -3.49
C GLY A 85 -12.51 -14.43 -2.13
N TYR A 86 -12.37 -13.10 -2.06
CA TYR A 86 -12.54 -12.33 -0.82
C TYR A 86 -13.96 -12.46 -0.25
N LEU A 87 -15.00 -12.36 -1.09
CA LEU A 87 -16.39 -12.46 -0.64
C LEU A 87 -16.68 -13.83 0.00
N LEU A 88 -16.26 -14.91 -0.67
CA LEU A 88 -16.44 -16.28 -0.14
C LEU A 88 -15.63 -16.50 1.13
N GLY A 89 -14.38 -16.04 1.17
CA GLY A 89 -13.53 -16.14 2.37
C GLY A 89 -14.12 -15.41 3.58
N VAL A 90 -14.57 -14.17 3.39
CA VAL A 90 -15.22 -13.38 4.45
C VAL A 90 -16.52 -14.04 4.90
N ALA A 91 -17.32 -14.59 3.98
CA ALA A 91 -18.54 -15.30 4.34
C ALA A 91 -18.24 -16.55 5.17
N VAL A 92 -17.23 -17.35 4.79
CA VAL A 92 -16.80 -18.51 5.56
C VAL A 92 -16.27 -18.11 6.93
N ALA A 93 -15.42 -17.08 7.01
CA ALA A 93 -14.95 -16.57 8.31
C ALA A 93 -16.12 -16.17 9.21
N ALA A 94 -17.08 -15.40 8.69
CA ALA A 94 -18.26 -14.98 9.44
C ALA A 94 -19.10 -16.16 9.93
N ILE A 95 -19.32 -17.17 9.09
CA ILE A 95 -20.06 -18.39 9.46
C ILE A 95 -19.32 -19.16 10.55
N VAL A 96 -18.01 -19.38 10.42
CA VAL A 96 -17.23 -20.13 11.41
C VAL A 96 -17.19 -19.38 12.75
N ILE A 97 -16.97 -18.07 12.73
CA ILE A 97 -17.02 -17.22 13.94
C ILE A 97 -18.40 -17.32 14.60
N TRP A 98 -19.49 -17.23 13.82
CA TRP A 98 -20.85 -17.33 14.33
C TRP A 98 -21.15 -18.71 14.94
N VAL A 99 -20.71 -19.79 14.30
CA VAL A 99 -20.86 -21.15 14.84
C VAL A 99 -20.09 -21.30 16.16
N MET A 100 -18.84 -20.84 16.21
CA MET A 100 -18.00 -20.96 17.41
C MET A 100 -18.52 -20.11 18.59
N THR A 101 -18.88 -18.86 18.33
CA THR A 101 -19.27 -17.91 19.39
C THR A 101 -20.74 -17.99 19.76
N GLY A 102 -21.61 -18.31 18.80
CA GLY A 102 -23.05 -18.40 18.96
C GLY A 102 -23.52 -19.79 19.38
N LEU A 103 -23.28 -20.81 18.55
CA LEU A 103 -23.79 -22.17 18.80
C LEU A 103 -22.99 -22.91 19.87
N LEU A 104 -21.66 -22.83 19.82
CA LEU A 104 -20.77 -23.50 20.79
C LEU A 104 -20.50 -22.66 22.04
N GLY A 105 -20.87 -21.37 22.04
CA GLY A 105 -20.71 -20.48 23.18
C GLY A 105 -19.25 -20.13 23.52
N ILE A 106 -18.28 -20.45 22.67
CA ILE A 106 -16.86 -20.21 22.90
C ILE A 106 -16.54 -18.74 22.56
N LYS A 107 -16.78 -17.85 23.53
CA LYS A 107 -16.56 -16.39 23.38
C LYS A 107 -15.12 -15.99 23.71
N THR A 108 -14.15 -16.61 23.03
CA THR A 108 -12.72 -16.29 23.20
C THR A 108 -12.15 -15.67 21.93
N ALA A 109 -11.12 -14.82 22.07
CA ALA A 109 -10.41 -14.26 20.93
C ALA A 109 -9.78 -15.35 20.04
N THR A 110 -9.36 -16.48 20.62
CA THR A 110 -8.85 -17.64 19.88
C THR A 110 -9.89 -18.22 18.92
N ALA A 111 -11.16 -18.29 19.32
CA ALA A 111 -12.23 -18.76 18.45
C ALA A 111 -12.43 -17.82 17.24
N VAL A 112 -12.26 -16.51 17.45
CA VAL A 112 -12.28 -15.52 16.37
C VAL A 112 -11.11 -15.72 15.42
N PHE A 113 -9.89 -15.90 15.94
CA PHE A 113 -8.71 -16.19 15.10
C PHE A 113 -8.90 -17.43 14.24
N ILE A 114 -9.35 -18.54 14.82
CA ILE A 114 -9.60 -19.79 14.06
C ILE A 114 -10.63 -19.57 12.94
N GLY A 115 -11.68 -18.80 13.20
CA GLY A 115 -12.66 -18.47 12.17
C GLY A 115 -12.07 -17.59 11.06
N LEU A 116 -11.24 -16.61 11.42
CA LEU A 116 -10.51 -15.80 10.44
C LEU A 116 -9.55 -16.66 9.61
N ASP A 117 -8.76 -17.53 10.25
CA ASP A 117 -7.83 -18.46 9.59
C ASP A 117 -8.57 -19.31 8.54
N ALA A 118 -9.74 -19.86 8.88
CA ALA A 118 -10.54 -20.65 7.92
C ALA A 118 -10.93 -19.83 6.67
N GLY A 119 -11.29 -18.56 6.85
CA GLY A 119 -11.64 -17.67 5.74
C GLY A 119 -10.44 -17.23 4.92
N PHE A 120 -9.34 -16.80 5.56
CA PHE A 120 -8.14 -16.33 4.89
C PHE A 120 -7.40 -17.48 4.18
N LEU A 121 -7.38 -18.69 4.75
CA LEU A 121 -6.91 -19.88 4.07
C LEU A 121 -7.70 -20.15 2.78
N LEU A 122 -9.03 -20.03 2.81
CA LEU A 122 -9.86 -20.18 1.62
C LEU A 122 -9.51 -19.12 0.55
N ILE A 123 -9.31 -17.86 0.95
CA ILE A 123 -8.87 -16.79 0.05
C ILE A 123 -7.52 -17.17 -0.58
N ALA A 124 -6.54 -17.60 0.24
CA ALA A 124 -5.21 -17.97 -0.23
C ALA A 124 -5.26 -19.13 -1.24
N ILE A 125 -6.07 -20.16 -0.98
CA ILE A 125 -6.28 -21.30 -1.89
C ILE A 125 -6.89 -20.81 -3.21
N MET A 126 -7.94 -19.99 -3.16
CA MET A 126 -8.60 -19.49 -4.36
C MET A 126 -7.69 -18.62 -5.22
N LEU A 127 -7.00 -17.65 -4.61
CA LEU A 127 -6.07 -16.77 -5.33
C LEU A 127 -4.91 -17.57 -5.93
N THR A 128 -4.37 -18.53 -5.18
CA THR A 128 -3.28 -19.40 -5.66
C THR A 128 -3.74 -20.24 -6.86
N ARG A 129 -4.94 -20.85 -6.79
CA ARG A 129 -5.53 -21.59 -7.91
C ARG A 129 -5.71 -20.71 -9.14
N ASP A 130 -6.16 -19.48 -8.97
CA ASP A 130 -6.41 -18.56 -10.07
C ASP A 130 -5.09 -18.10 -10.73
N ILE A 131 -4.01 -17.93 -9.95
CA ILE A 131 -2.65 -17.66 -10.46
C ILE A 131 -2.14 -18.85 -11.28
N PHE A 132 -2.23 -20.07 -10.76
CA PHE A 132 -1.79 -21.28 -11.48
C PHE A 132 -2.58 -21.55 -12.75
N GLY A 133 -3.86 -21.16 -12.78
CA GLY A 133 -4.65 -21.24 -14.01
C GLY A 133 -4.11 -20.34 -15.12
N PHE A 134 -3.40 -19.27 -14.77
CA PHE A 134 -2.81 -18.33 -15.72
C PHE A 134 -1.33 -18.63 -16.01
N PHE A 135 -0.48 -18.71 -14.98
CA PHE A 135 0.95 -18.99 -15.11
C PHE A 135 1.24 -20.48 -14.94
N GLN A 136 1.57 -21.16 -16.05
CA GLN A 136 1.80 -22.61 -16.05
C GLN A 136 3.29 -22.98 -15.97
N LEU A 137 4.20 -22.06 -16.30
CA LEU A 137 5.63 -22.31 -16.37
C LEU A 137 6.35 -21.70 -15.15
N ASN A 138 7.25 -22.49 -14.56
CA ASN A 138 8.08 -22.09 -13.43
C ASN A 138 9.53 -22.44 -13.74
N ASN A 139 10.36 -21.43 -13.96
CA ASN A 139 11.78 -21.62 -14.27
C ASN A 139 12.67 -21.79 -13.03
N LYS A 140 12.08 -21.88 -11.83
CA LYS A 140 12.74 -22.13 -10.53
C LYS A 140 13.75 -21.06 -10.09
N ARG A 141 13.83 -19.93 -10.80
CA ARG A 141 14.68 -18.78 -10.42
C ARG A 141 14.02 -17.93 -9.33
N TYR A 142 13.78 -18.53 -8.17
CA TYR A 142 12.93 -17.95 -7.12
C TYR A 142 13.39 -16.57 -6.63
N PHE A 143 14.71 -16.34 -6.57
CA PHE A 143 15.29 -15.14 -5.96
C PHE A 143 15.76 -14.09 -6.96
N TYR A 144 15.49 -14.28 -8.26
CA TYR A 144 15.96 -13.35 -9.30
C TYR A 144 15.46 -11.90 -9.09
N PHE A 145 14.28 -11.74 -8.50
CA PHE A 145 13.71 -10.42 -8.20
C PHE A 145 14.56 -9.58 -7.22
N LEU A 146 15.44 -10.19 -6.42
CA LEU A 146 16.32 -9.46 -5.50
C LEU A 146 17.28 -8.52 -6.23
N THR A 147 17.62 -8.83 -7.49
CA THR A 147 18.43 -7.94 -8.35
C THR A 147 17.77 -6.57 -8.55
N TYR A 148 16.43 -6.50 -8.49
CA TYR A 148 15.68 -5.25 -8.64
C TYR A 148 15.75 -4.38 -7.37
N ILE A 149 16.04 -4.95 -6.20
CA ILE A 149 16.28 -4.16 -4.99
C ILE A 149 17.57 -3.36 -5.15
N GLU A 150 18.61 -3.98 -5.70
CA GLU A 150 19.90 -3.31 -5.99
C GLU A 150 19.77 -2.31 -7.15
N LYS A 151 19.00 -2.66 -8.19
CA LYS A 151 18.76 -1.78 -9.34
C LYS A 151 17.92 -0.55 -8.97
N TYR A 152 16.94 -0.73 -8.08
CA TYR A 152 15.92 0.27 -7.75
C TYR A 152 15.73 0.46 -6.23
N PRO A 153 16.78 0.87 -5.49
CA PRO A 153 16.74 0.93 -4.02
C PRO A 153 15.70 1.94 -3.50
N PHE A 154 15.48 3.05 -4.22
CA PHE A 154 14.46 4.02 -3.86
C PHE A 154 13.05 3.41 -3.81
N LEU A 155 12.70 2.46 -4.70
CA LEU A 155 11.38 1.81 -4.67
C LEU A 155 11.16 0.99 -3.39
N PHE A 156 12.22 0.42 -2.83
CA PHE A 156 12.14 -0.30 -1.57
C PHE A 156 11.80 0.65 -0.42
N PHE A 157 12.57 1.73 -0.27
CA PHE A 157 12.36 2.71 0.81
C PHE A 157 11.07 3.50 0.66
N ILE A 158 10.65 3.81 -0.56
CA ILE A 158 9.33 4.38 -0.85
C ILE A 158 8.23 3.49 -0.31
N GLY A 159 8.33 2.17 -0.54
CA GLY A 159 7.37 1.22 0.02
C GLY A 159 7.35 1.22 1.54
N LEU A 160 8.52 1.22 2.16
CA LEU A 160 8.65 1.30 3.62
C LEU A 160 8.02 2.60 4.16
N PHE A 161 8.34 3.74 3.56
CA PHE A 161 7.82 5.05 3.97
C PHE A 161 6.33 5.20 3.67
N TYR A 162 5.80 4.56 2.64
CA TYR A 162 4.35 4.53 2.40
C TYR A 162 3.61 3.90 3.59
N TYR A 163 4.02 2.71 4.03
CA TYR A 163 3.39 2.03 5.18
C TYR A 163 3.67 2.72 6.51
N LEU A 164 4.90 3.20 6.73
CA LEU A 164 5.22 4.02 7.90
C LEU A 164 4.47 5.36 7.87
N GLY A 165 4.10 5.88 6.71
CA GLY A 165 3.31 7.10 6.58
C GLY A 165 1.87 6.85 7.03
N LEU A 166 1.30 5.73 6.59
CA LEU A 166 -0.06 5.33 6.98
C LEU A 166 -0.20 5.07 8.48
N TYR A 167 0.80 4.46 9.14
CA TYR A 167 0.67 4.08 10.56
C TYR A 167 1.61 4.80 11.52
N GLY A 168 2.50 5.66 11.03
CA GLY A 168 3.53 6.31 11.86
C GLY A 168 2.94 7.17 12.96
N HIS A 169 1.83 7.87 12.69
CA HIS A 169 1.12 8.64 13.70
C HIS A 169 0.43 7.74 14.75
N ASN A 170 -0.05 6.54 14.41
CA ASN A 170 -0.50 5.56 15.41
C ASN A 170 0.65 5.13 16.32
N ILE A 171 1.80 4.77 15.74
CA ILE A 171 3.00 4.39 16.50
C ILE A 171 3.43 5.53 17.43
N ALA A 172 3.38 6.78 16.97
CA ALA A 172 3.65 7.95 17.80
C ALA A 172 2.71 8.03 19.02
N VAL A 173 1.42 7.76 18.84
CA VAL A 173 0.44 7.73 19.95
C VAL A 173 0.68 6.55 20.88
N TRP A 174 1.09 5.38 20.38
CA TRP A 174 1.42 4.21 21.21
C TRP A 174 2.62 4.46 22.14
N LEU A 175 3.51 5.39 21.77
CA LEU A 175 4.63 5.83 22.61
C LEU A 175 4.21 6.84 23.70
N GLY A 176 2.99 7.38 23.64
CA GLY A 176 2.46 8.34 24.60
C GLY A 176 1.70 7.72 25.77
N ASP A 177 1.02 8.58 26.53
CA ASP A 177 0.41 8.21 27.82
C ASP A 177 -0.88 7.39 27.70
N ARG A 178 -1.57 7.46 26.55
CA ARG A 178 -2.85 6.76 26.31
C ARG A 178 -2.68 5.35 25.75
N ARG A 179 -1.49 4.77 25.86
CA ARG A 179 -1.22 3.39 25.46
C ARG A 179 -1.86 2.41 26.44
N VAL A 180 -2.43 1.34 25.89
CA VAL A 180 -3.01 0.23 26.61
C VAL A 180 -2.25 -1.03 26.22
N MET A 181 -1.78 -1.77 27.22
CA MET A 181 -1.16 -3.07 27.02
C MET A 181 -2.21 -4.15 27.25
N VAL A 182 -2.56 -4.89 26.20
CA VAL A 182 -3.52 -6.00 26.27
C VAL A 182 -2.79 -7.32 26.41
N ALA A 183 -3.21 -8.09 27.42
CA ALA A 183 -2.64 -9.39 27.76
C ALA A 183 -1.11 -9.36 27.88
N ASP A 184 -0.58 -8.27 28.45
CA ASP A 184 0.86 -8.02 28.66
C ASP A 184 1.73 -8.19 27.41
N THR A 185 1.13 -8.07 26.22
CA THR A 185 1.78 -8.39 24.94
C THR A 185 1.50 -7.34 23.88
N PHE A 186 0.22 -7.00 23.66
CA PHE A 186 -0.17 -6.10 22.57
C PHE A 186 -0.23 -4.66 23.05
N LEU A 187 0.64 -3.81 22.49
CA LEU A 187 0.58 -2.37 22.71
C LEU A 187 -0.34 -1.75 21.67
N MET A 188 -1.37 -1.04 22.13
CA MET A 188 -2.30 -0.30 21.26
C MET A 188 -2.78 0.97 21.95
N ALA A 189 -3.42 1.87 21.23
CA ALA A 189 -4.09 3.03 21.79
C ALA A 189 -5.52 3.10 21.24
N PRO A 190 -6.47 2.30 21.77
CA PRO A 190 -7.81 2.15 21.20
C PRO A 190 -8.57 3.47 21.12
N TYR A 191 -8.25 4.38 22.04
CA TYR A 191 -8.71 5.75 22.05
C TYR A 191 -8.47 6.47 20.71
N TYR A 192 -7.32 6.25 20.07
CA TYR A 192 -6.93 6.85 18.80
C TYR A 192 -7.10 5.89 17.61
N ASP A 193 -6.72 4.63 17.78
CA ASP A 193 -6.70 3.63 16.70
C ASP A 193 -8.11 3.37 16.13
N THR A 194 -9.14 3.34 16.99
CA THR A 194 -10.52 3.06 16.56
C THR A 194 -11.08 4.18 15.67
N PRO A 195 -11.02 5.47 16.07
CA PRO A 195 -11.34 6.58 15.17
C PRO A 195 -10.57 6.58 13.85
N VAL A 196 -9.25 6.33 13.90
CA VAL A 196 -8.38 6.30 12.70
C VAL A 196 -8.83 5.21 11.73
N PHE A 197 -9.16 4.01 12.22
CA PHE A 197 -9.65 2.92 11.39
C PHE A 197 -10.89 3.33 10.58
N TYR A 198 -11.90 3.90 11.25
CA TYR A 198 -13.11 4.38 10.57
C TYR A 198 -12.81 5.53 9.60
N ALA A 199 -11.88 6.43 9.97
CA ALA A 199 -11.49 7.54 9.11
C ALA A 199 -10.82 7.06 7.81
N TYR A 200 -10.01 6.00 7.87
CA TYR A 200 -9.29 5.46 6.69
C TYR A 200 -10.20 4.82 5.65
N LEU A 201 -11.40 4.37 6.04
CA LEU A 201 -12.42 3.94 5.08
C LEU A 201 -12.79 5.07 4.10
N SER A 202 -12.68 6.34 4.51
CA SER A 202 -12.94 7.48 3.63
C SER A 202 -11.91 7.63 2.49
N VAL A 203 -10.72 7.04 2.61
CA VAL A 203 -9.64 7.13 1.60
C VAL A 203 -9.86 6.12 0.46
N LEU A 204 -10.58 5.03 0.70
CA LEU A 204 -10.76 3.95 -0.28
C LEU A 204 -11.36 4.44 -1.61
N PRO A 205 -12.42 5.28 -1.63
CA PRO A 205 -12.97 5.80 -2.88
C PRO A 205 -11.95 6.59 -3.71
N ALA A 206 -11.10 7.41 -3.08
CA ALA A 206 -10.04 8.14 -3.80
C ALA A 206 -9.03 7.20 -4.47
N LEU A 207 -8.61 6.13 -3.80
CA LEU A 207 -7.65 5.17 -4.37
C LEU A 207 -8.24 4.45 -5.58
N VAL A 208 -9.50 4.02 -5.49
CA VAL A 208 -10.21 3.35 -6.60
C VAL A 208 -10.41 4.33 -7.75
N LEU A 209 -10.89 5.54 -7.46
CA LEU A 209 -11.15 6.56 -8.48
C LEU A 209 -9.86 6.96 -9.19
N PHE A 210 -8.75 7.13 -8.45
CA PHE A 210 -7.45 7.41 -9.04
C PHE A 210 -6.98 6.29 -9.99
N MET A 211 -7.11 5.02 -9.57
CA MET A 211 -6.74 3.90 -10.42
C MET A 211 -7.54 3.90 -11.73
N VAL A 212 -8.86 4.11 -11.64
CA VAL A 212 -9.73 4.15 -12.82
C VAL A 212 -9.38 5.31 -13.74
N THR A 213 -9.29 6.54 -13.22
CA THR A 213 -9.02 7.73 -14.04
C THR A 213 -7.62 7.71 -14.66
N LEU A 214 -6.64 7.17 -13.93
CA LEU A 214 -5.28 6.97 -14.42
C LEU A 214 -5.29 6.05 -15.66
N GLU A 215 -6.00 4.92 -15.60
CA GLU A 215 -6.08 3.96 -16.71
C GLU A 215 -6.95 4.43 -17.88
N THR A 216 -8.11 5.04 -17.61
CA THR A 216 -9.07 5.38 -18.68
C THR A 216 -8.75 6.66 -19.41
N THR A 217 -8.25 7.69 -18.69
CA THR A 217 -8.08 9.04 -19.24
C THR A 217 -6.61 9.39 -19.40
N PHE A 218 -5.85 9.35 -18.32
CA PHE A 218 -4.48 9.87 -18.33
C PHE A 218 -3.52 8.98 -19.13
N TYR A 219 -3.64 7.65 -19.03
CA TYR A 219 -2.83 6.71 -19.80
C TYR A 219 -2.89 6.97 -21.32
N GLN A 220 -4.05 7.36 -21.83
CA GLN A 220 -4.25 7.62 -23.26
C GLN A 220 -3.44 8.84 -23.73
N THR A 221 -3.49 9.95 -22.99
CA THR A 221 -2.74 11.16 -23.34
C THR A 221 -1.24 11.00 -23.09
N TYR A 222 -0.86 10.27 -22.04
CA TYR A 222 0.52 9.89 -21.80
C TYR A 222 1.10 9.05 -22.96
N LYS A 223 0.40 7.98 -23.36
CA LYS A 223 0.80 7.14 -24.50
C LYS A 223 0.88 7.93 -25.79
N LYS A 224 -0.05 8.88 -26.00
CA LYS A 224 -0.01 9.79 -27.16
C LYS A 224 1.27 10.63 -27.16
N TYR A 225 1.62 11.28 -26.05
CA TYR A 225 2.84 12.10 -25.95
C TYR A 225 4.11 11.29 -26.24
N TYR A 226 4.35 10.17 -25.52
CA TYR A 226 5.53 9.33 -25.76
C TYR A 226 5.51 8.68 -27.15
N GLY A 227 4.34 8.32 -27.67
CA GLY A 227 4.19 7.83 -29.03
C GLY A 227 4.62 8.85 -30.08
N ARG A 228 4.33 10.15 -29.89
CA ARG A 228 4.80 11.19 -30.82
C ARG A 228 6.32 11.36 -30.78
N ILE A 229 6.92 11.27 -29.60
CA ILE A 229 8.38 11.31 -29.44
C ILE A 229 9.04 10.13 -30.16
N LEU A 230 8.59 8.90 -29.87
CA LEU A 230 9.19 7.67 -30.42
C LEU A 230 9.06 7.56 -31.95
N ASN A 231 8.02 8.15 -32.53
CA ASN A 231 7.78 8.13 -33.97
C ASN A 231 8.34 9.35 -34.71
N GLY A 232 9.10 10.24 -34.03
CA GLY A 232 9.79 11.36 -34.68
C GLY A 232 8.87 12.44 -35.26
N PHE A 233 7.74 12.72 -34.60
CA PHE A 233 6.83 13.78 -35.04
C PHE A 233 7.46 15.18 -34.91
N PRO A 234 6.95 16.19 -35.65
CA PRO A 234 7.39 17.58 -35.51
C PRO A 234 7.27 18.10 -34.07
N LEU A 235 8.16 19.01 -33.67
CA LEU A 235 8.19 19.58 -32.32
C LEU A 235 6.83 20.16 -31.88
N GLN A 236 6.12 20.84 -32.77
CA GLN A 236 4.80 21.42 -32.49
C GLN A 236 3.76 20.36 -32.10
N ASP A 237 3.81 19.17 -32.71
CA ASP A 237 2.90 18.07 -32.38
C ASP A 237 3.24 17.46 -31.02
N ILE A 238 4.54 17.34 -30.70
CA ILE A 238 5.02 16.85 -29.41
C ILE A 238 4.61 17.82 -28.29
N GLU A 239 4.84 19.12 -28.48
CA GLU A 239 4.44 20.16 -27.52
C GLU A 239 2.93 20.20 -27.32
N SER A 240 2.15 20.08 -28.40
CA SER A 240 0.69 20.02 -28.32
C SER A 240 0.21 18.80 -27.53
N ALA A 241 0.80 17.62 -27.77
CA ALA A 241 0.50 16.41 -27.00
C ALA A 241 0.92 16.54 -25.52
N LYS A 242 2.03 17.22 -25.24
CA LYS A 242 2.48 17.52 -23.86
C LYS A 242 1.47 18.40 -23.13
N GLN A 243 1.03 19.49 -23.74
CA GLN A 243 0.04 20.40 -23.16
C GLN A 243 -1.30 19.71 -22.93
N GLU A 244 -1.73 18.85 -23.86
CA GLU A 244 -2.92 18.02 -23.68
C GLU A 244 -2.77 17.08 -22.48
N MET A 245 -1.64 16.38 -22.35
CA MET A 245 -1.35 15.51 -21.21
C MET A 245 -1.39 16.27 -19.88
N TYR A 246 -0.74 17.45 -19.79
CA TYR A 246 -0.78 18.28 -18.58
C TYR A 246 -2.19 18.77 -18.23
N ARG A 247 -2.94 19.22 -19.23
CA ARG A 247 -4.32 19.67 -19.04
C ARG A 247 -5.17 18.53 -18.49
N THR A 248 -5.07 17.34 -19.09
CA THR A 248 -5.80 16.15 -18.63
C THR A 248 -5.39 15.78 -17.20
N LEU A 249 -4.09 15.71 -16.91
CA LEU A 249 -3.61 15.41 -15.55
C LEU A 249 -4.14 16.41 -14.51
N ARG A 250 -4.13 17.71 -14.84
CA ARG A 250 -4.65 18.75 -13.95
C ARG A 250 -6.16 18.58 -13.69
N LEU A 251 -6.94 18.30 -14.73
CA LEU A 251 -8.38 18.08 -14.61
C LEU A 251 -8.68 16.86 -13.76
N GLU A 252 -7.95 15.75 -13.95
CA GLU A 252 -8.14 14.53 -13.17
C GLU A 252 -7.78 14.72 -11.70
N ILE A 253 -6.67 15.40 -11.39
CA ILE A 253 -6.29 15.73 -10.01
C ILE A 253 -7.37 16.60 -9.35
N LEU A 254 -7.88 17.62 -10.04
CA LEU A 254 -8.95 18.48 -9.51
C LEU A 254 -10.24 17.72 -9.29
N PHE A 255 -10.62 16.85 -10.23
CA PHE A 255 -11.79 16.00 -10.09
C PHE A 255 -11.67 15.05 -8.90
N LEU A 256 -10.53 14.37 -8.75
CA LEU A 256 -10.24 13.52 -7.59
C LEU A 256 -10.32 14.30 -6.28
N ALA A 257 -9.77 15.52 -6.23
CA ALA A 257 -9.82 16.37 -5.05
C ALA A 257 -11.25 16.77 -4.67
N GLN A 258 -12.08 17.12 -5.66
CA GLN A 258 -13.48 17.50 -5.46
C GLN A 258 -14.33 16.32 -4.98
N VAL A 259 -14.21 15.16 -5.64
CA VAL A 259 -14.94 13.96 -5.26
C VAL A 259 -14.53 13.51 -3.86
N GLN A 260 -13.23 13.49 -3.56
CA GLN A 260 -12.77 13.09 -2.24
C GLN A 260 -13.21 14.08 -1.16
N LEU A 261 -13.27 15.39 -1.44
CA LEU A 261 -13.81 16.37 -0.50
C LEU A 261 -15.28 16.08 -0.19
N LEU A 262 -16.09 15.75 -1.20
CA LEU A 262 -17.49 15.34 -1.01
C LEU A 262 -17.60 14.06 -0.17
N VAL A 263 -16.78 13.05 -0.46
CA VAL A 263 -16.71 11.81 0.33
C VAL A 263 -16.32 12.11 1.78
N THR A 264 -15.36 13.01 1.99
CA THR A 264 -14.90 13.44 3.32
C THR A 264 -16.06 14.03 4.13
N PHE A 265 -16.86 14.92 3.54
CA PHE A 265 -18.05 15.46 4.20
C PHE A 265 -19.08 14.37 4.52
N ILE A 266 -19.37 13.48 3.57
CA ILE A 266 -20.30 12.36 3.79
C ILE A 266 -19.83 11.50 4.97
N PHE A 267 -18.55 11.14 5.03
CA PHE A 267 -17.98 10.36 6.12
C PHE A 267 -18.04 11.10 7.46
N ILE A 268 -17.83 12.41 7.50
CA ILE A 268 -18.02 13.21 8.72
C ILE A 268 -19.48 13.13 9.18
N PHE A 269 -20.44 13.42 8.29
CA PHE A 269 -21.87 13.39 8.64
C PHE A 269 -22.34 12.01 9.11
N ILE A 270 -21.96 10.95 8.39
CA ILE A 270 -22.26 9.57 8.77
C ILE A 270 -21.55 9.22 10.07
N GLY A 271 -20.27 9.52 10.21
CA GLY A 271 -19.49 9.15 11.38
C GLY A 271 -20.02 9.80 12.66
N VAL A 272 -20.29 11.11 12.65
CA VAL A 272 -20.86 11.81 13.81
C VAL A 272 -22.22 11.23 14.22
N ARG A 273 -23.04 10.81 13.25
CA ARG A 273 -24.35 10.20 13.55
C ARG A 273 -24.25 8.75 14.02
N PHE A 274 -23.40 7.94 13.40
CA PHE A 274 -23.41 6.48 13.57
C PHE A 274 -22.39 5.97 14.59
N LEU A 275 -21.23 6.59 14.72
CA LEU A 275 -20.17 6.14 15.64
C LEU A 275 -20.57 6.16 17.13
N PRO A 276 -21.43 7.08 17.63
CA PRO A 276 -21.95 6.97 19.00
C PRO A 276 -22.69 5.65 19.26
N PHE A 277 -23.43 5.13 18.28
CA PHE A 277 -24.15 3.85 18.43
C PHE A 277 -23.22 2.64 18.47
N VAL A 278 -22.00 2.78 17.96
CA VAL A 278 -20.93 1.77 18.02
C VAL A 278 -20.16 1.85 19.36
N GLY A 279 -20.40 2.90 20.16
CA GLY A 279 -19.80 3.09 21.47
C GLY A 279 -18.59 4.02 21.50
N LEU A 280 -18.35 4.82 20.45
CA LEU A 280 -17.29 5.84 20.47
C LEU A 280 -17.70 7.03 21.33
N THR A 281 -16.76 7.55 22.12
CA THR A 281 -16.97 8.75 22.94
C THR A 281 -16.94 10.02 22.08
N GLN A 282 -17.41 11.14 22.63
CA GLN A 282 -17.38 12.43 21.94
C GLN A 282 -15.96 12.82 21.51
N ASP A 283 -14.97 12.68 22.40
CA ASP A 283 -13.59 13.00 22.06
C ASP A 283 -13.03 12.12 20.92
N GLN A 284 -13.46 10.84 20.86
CA GLN A 284 -13.08 9.94 19.77
C GLN A 284 -13.71 10.34 18.44
N ILE A 285 -14.93 10.90 18.47
CA ILE A 285 -15.60 11.46 17.30
C ILE A 285 -14.87 12.72 16.83
N ASP A 286 -14.40 13.57 17.75
CA ASP A 286 -13.60 14.75 17.39
C ASP A 286 -12.29 14.36 16.71
N ILE A 287 -11.61 13.32 17.21
CA ILE A 287 -10.44 12.74 16.55
C ILE A 287 -10.79 12.21 15.16
N PHE A 288 -11.88 11.45 15.05
CA PHE A 288 -12.35 10.93 13.77
C PHE A 288 -12.55 12.05 12.75
N MET A 289 -13.20 13.15 13.13
CA MET A 289 -13.42 14.30 12.23
C MET A 289 -12.10 14.91 11.74
N ILE A 290 -11.15 15.13 12.65
CA ILE A 290 -9.83 15.68 12.30
C ILE A 290 -9.07 14.73 11.37
N VAL A 291 -9.07 13.44 11.66
CA VAL A 291 -8.35 12.44 10.86
C VAL A 291 -9.01 12.25 9.49
N VAL A 292 -10.34 12.33 9.38
CA VAL A 292 -11.04 12.29 8.08
C VAL A 292 -10.63 13.49 7.21
N LEU A 293 -10.58 14.70 7.79
CA LEU A 293 -10.07 15.88 7.09
C LEU A 293 -8.60 15.74 6.69
N GLY A 294 -7.77 15.16 7.56
CA GLY A 294 -6.36 14.89 7.25
C GLY A 294 -6.19 13.85 6.16
N SER A 295 -7.10 12.86 6.15
CA SER A 295 -7.13 11.77 5.17
C SER A 295 -7.46 12.28 3.77
N TRP A 296 -8.22 13.36 3.63
CA TRP A 296 -8.40 14.05 2.35
C TRP A 296 -7.07 14.54 1.78
N PHE A 297 -6.29 15.30 2.55
CA PHE A 297 -4.96 15.77 2.10
C PHE A 297 -3.98 14.61 1.88
N LEU A 298 -4.04 13.58 2.73
CA LEU A 298 -3.25 12.37 2.56
C LEU A 298 -3.56 11.68 1.23
N SER A 299 -4.83 11.55 0.85
CA SER A 299 -5.21 10.94 -0.44
C SER A 299 -4.67 11.71 -1.66
N LEU A 300 -4.62 13.05 -1.57
CA LEU A 300 -4.02 13.89 -2.61
C LEU A 300 -2.49 13.75 -2.64
N MET A 301 -1.85 13.68 -1.48
CA MET A 301 -0.42 13.40 -1.40
C MET A 301 -0.10 12.01 -1.98
N ILE A 302 -0.90 10.98 -1.69
CA ILE A 302 -0.75 9.64 -2.28
C ILE A 302 -0.91 9.71 -3.80
N THR A 303 -1.89 10.49 -4.29
CA THR A 303 -2.09 10.73 -5.73
C THR A 303 -0.84 11.32 -6.38
N PHE A 304 -0.27 12.38 -5.80
CA PHE A 304 0.97 12.99 -6.31
C PHE A 304 2.14 12.02 -6.29
N PHE A 305 2.29 11.28 -5.21
CA PHE A 305 3.30 10.25 -5.06
C PHE A 305 3.18 9.16 -6.15
N LEU A 306 1.98 8.67 -6.43
CA LEU A 306 1.74 7.65 -7.47
C LEU A 306 2.01 8.21 -8.87
N ILE A 307 1.63 9.46 -9.15
CA ILE A 307 1.95 10.13 -10.42
C ILE A 307 3.46 10.29 -10.59
N LEU A 308 4.19 10.68 -9.54
CA LEU A 308 5.66 10.75 -9.58
C LEU A 308 6.28 9.39 -9.91
N LEU A 309 5.79 8.31 -9.30
CA LEU A 309 6.24 6.96 -9.64
C LEU A 309 5.90 6.57 -11.08
N TYR A 310 4.74 7.02 -11.59
CA TYR A 310 4.33 6.78 -12.96
C TYR A 310 5.27 7.42 -13.98
N PHE A 311 5.77 8.63 -13.70
CA PHE A 311 6.83 9.29 -14.48
C PHE A 311 8.25 8.80 -14.16
N ASP A 312 8.40 7.73 -13.37
CA ASP A 312 9.69 7.21 -12.90
C ASP A 312 10.54 8.18 -12.05
N GLU A 313 9.91 9.21 -11.48
CA GLU A 313 10.52 10.24 -10.64
C GLU A 313 10.72 9.78 -9.18
N ARG A 314 11.50 8.71 -9.02
CA ARG A 314 11.64 7.98 -7.75
C ARG A 314 12.28 8.81 -6.64
N LYS A 315 13.24 9.68 -6.96
CA LYS A 315 13.88 10.55 -5.94
C LYS A 315 12.88 11.53 -5.36
N ALA A 316 12.03 12.12 -6.21
CA ALA A 316 10.96 13.00 -5.79
C ALA A 316 9.93 12.24 -4.92
N ALA A 317 9.48 11.07 -5.38
CA ALA A 317 8.56 10.22 -4.62
C ALA A 317 9.11 9.81 -3.24
N PHE A 318 10.41 9.46 -3.17
CA PHE A 318 11.10 9.15 -1.91
C PHE A 318 11.15 10.37 -0.97
N SER A 319 11.49 11.55 -1.49
CA SER A 319 11.53 12.78 -0.70
C SER A 319 10.16 13.13 -0.13
N LEU A 320 9.10 13.03 -0.94
CA LEU A 320 7.73 13.32 -0.52
C LEU A 320 7.22 12.36 0.55
N THR A 321 7.41 11.04 0.35
CA THR A 321 6.99 10.03 1.32
C THR A 321 7.80 10.12 2.62
N GLY A 322 9.11 10.32 2.55
CA GLY A 322 9.96 10.52 3.72
C GLY A 322 9.59 11.78 4.51
N PHE A 323 9.31 12.89 3.82
CA PHE A 323 8.84 14.12 4.46
C PHE A 323 7.53 13.91 5.22
N TYR A 324 6.56 13.20 4.63
CA TYR A 324 5.30 12.91 5.31
C TYR A 324 5.49 12.03 6.55
N VAL A 325 6.28 10.95 6.46
CA VAL A 325 6.55 10.06 7.61
C VAL A 325 7.12 10.83 8.78
N LEU A 326 8.20 11.59 8.53
CA LEU A 326 8.89 12.34 9.57
C LEU A 326 7.99 13.43 10.16
N SER A 327 7.32 14.21 9.30
CA SER A 327 6.43 15.28 9.77
C SER A 327 5.23 14.74 10.54
N SER A 328 4.60 13.66 10.05
CA SER A 328 3.45 13.04 10.71
C SER A 328 3.81 12.45 12.06
N PHE A 329 4.92 11.73 12.17
CA PHE A 329 5.39 11.16 13.43
C PHE A 329 5.73 12.27 14.44
N LEU A 330 6.56 13.24 14.06
CA LEU A 330 7.01 14.31 14.95
C LEU A 330 5.89 15.27 15.34
N ALA A 331 5.04 15.66 14.39
CA ALA A 331 3.88 16.51 14.68
C ALA A 331 2.90 15.80 15.60
N THR A 332 2.67 14.49 15.42
CA THR A 332 1.79 13.75 16.31
C THR A 332 2.32 13.74 17.73
N ILE A 333 3.61 13.45 17.96
CA ILE A 333 4.22 13.53 19.30
C ILE A 333 4.07 14.94 19.89
N PHE A 334 4.33 15.98 19.10
CA PHE A 334 4.24 17.37 19.54
C PHE A 334 2.82 17.76 19.95
N PHE A 335 1.82 17.51 19.10
CA PHE A 335 0.43 17.88 19.35
C PHE A 335 -0.24 17.03 20.43
N SER A 336 0.03 15.71 20.47
CA SER A 336 -0.52 14.83 21.50
C SER A 336 0.13 15.08 22.86
N GLY A 337 1.45 15.30 22.91
CA GLY A 337 2.18 15.50 24.16
C GLY A 337 1.95 16.88 24.79
N LEU A 338 1.99 17.96 24.00
CA LEU A 338 1.93 19.32 24.54
C LEU A 338 0.49 19.85 24.70
N PHE A 339 -0.40 19.49 23.77
CA PHE A 339 -1.76 20.05 23.71
C PHE A 339 -2.86 19.00 23.91
N ASN A 340 -2.51 17.72 24.06
CA ASN A 340 -3.48 16.61 24.13
C ASN A 340 -4.44 16.59 22.92
N LEU A 341 -3.98 17.10 21.77
CA LEU A 341 -4.73 17.20 20.52
C LEU A 341 -4.38 16.03 19.58
N TYR A 342 -5.08 14.92 19.75
CA TYR A 342 -4.92 13.74 18.90
C TYR A 342 -5.47 13.99 17.49
N GLY A 343 -4.82 13.43 16.47
CA GLY A 343 -5.19 13.60 15.05
C GLY A 343 -4.69 14.90 14.41
N ALA A 344 -4.51 15.97 15.19
CA ALA A 344 -4.04 17.27 14.68
C ALA A 344 -2.65 17.17 14.03
N GLY A 345 -1.73 16.40 14.63
CA GLY A 345 -0.38 16.21 14.08
C GLY A 345 -0.40 15.57 12.69
N MET A 346 -1.19 14.51 12.51
CA MET A 346 -1.41 13.86 11.22
C MET A 346 -2.03 14.83 10.20
N PHE A 347 -3.04 15.61 10.60
CA PHE A 347 -3.69 16.61 9.74
C PHE A 347 -2.69 17.66 9.24
N VAL A 348 -1.93 18.29 10.16
CA VAL A 348 -0.94 19.32 9.80
C VAL A 348 0.13 18.74 8.88
N ALA A 349 0.66 17.56 9.19
CA ALA A 349 1.63 16.90 8.35
C ALA A 349 1.11 16.58 6.94
N ALA A 350 -0.15 16.16 6.82
CA ALA A 350 -0.79 15.89 5.54
C ALA A 350 -0.94 17.18 4.70
N VAL A 351 -1.34 18.30 5.31
CA VAL A 351 -1.42 19.61 4.64
C VAL A 351 -0.04 20.07 4.15
N LEU A 352 0.98 20.00 5.01
CA LEU A 352 2.34 20.37 4.63
C LEU A 352 2.87 19.50 3.49
N SER A 353 2.59 18.19 3.54
CA SER A 353 3.01 17.24 2.52
C SER A 353 2.25 17.42 1.21
N PHE A 354 0.98 17.82 1.24
CA PHE A 354 0.22 18.21 0.06
C PHE A 354 0.84 19.43 -0.63
N VAL A 355 1.19 20.48 0.13
CA VAL A 355 1.85 21.68 -0.41
C VAL A 355 3.23 21.34 -0.97
N TYR A 356 4.01 20.52 -0.26
CA TYR A 356 5.32 20.08 -0.73
C TYR A 356 5.20 19.21 -2.00
N GLY A 357 4.29 18.24 -2.01
CA GLY A 357 4.06 17.32 -3.12
C GLY A 357 3.56 18.03 -4.38
N SER A 358 2.67 19.02 -4.25
CA SER A 358 2.21 19.83 -5.39
C SER A 358 3.35 20.62 -6.04
N ARG A 359 4.22 21.27 -5.24
CA ARG A 359 5.42 21.95 -5.76
C ARG A 359 6.37 20.99 -6.46
N LEU A 360 6.58 19.82 -5.86
CA LEU A 360 7.48 18.80 -6.40
C LEU A 360 6.96 18.23 -7.72
N LEU A 361 5.65 17.95 -7.79
CA LEU A 361 5.01 17.47 -9.01
C LEU A 361 5.09 18.52 -10.13
N MET A 362 4.78 19.79 -9.84
CA MET A 362 4.91 20.87 -10.84
C MET A 362 6.34 20.99 -11.36
N LYS A 363 7.34 20.89 -10.47
CA LYS A 363 8.74 20.92 -10.87
C LYS A 363 9.08 19.79 -11.84
N GLN A 364 8.75 18.54 -11.49
CA GLN A 364 9.08 17.39 -12.34
C GLN A 364 8.31 17.39 -13.66
N LEU A 365 7.05 17.82 -13.65
CA LEU A 365 6.29 17.97 -14.89
C LEU A 365 6.95 19.00 -15.81
N ASN A 366 7.38 20.16 -15.29
CA ASN A 366 8.04 21.19 -16.10
C ASN A 366 9.39 20.73 -16.69
N GLU A 367 10.09 19.83 -16.00
CA GLU A 367 11.38 19.26 -16.44
C GLU A 367 11.23 17.99 -17.31
N ILE A 368 10.01 17.57 -17.67
CA ILE A 368 9.76 16.27 -18.30
C ILE A 368 10.47 16.06 -19.65
N ASP A 369 10.62 17.12 -20.44
CA ASP A 369 11.32 17.00 -21.73
C ASP A 369 12.81 16.74 -21.48
N TYR A 370 13.41 17.47 -20.53
CA TYR A 370 14.79 17.26 -20.14
C TYR A 370 15.02 15.84 -19.60
N THR A 371 14.15 15.36 -18.72
CA THR A 371 14.29 14.00 -18.17
C THR A 371 14.05 12.93 -19.23
N THR A 372 13.13 13.14 -20.16
CA THR A 372 12.85 12.19 -21.25
C THR A 372 14.01 12.08 -22.24
N PHE A 373 14.59 13.20 -22.66
CA PHE A 373 15.62 13.21 -23.70
C PHE A 373 17.06 13.11 -23.17
N CYS A 374 17.35 13.66 -21.99
CA CYS A 374 18.73 13.82 -21.50
C CYS A 374 19.13 12.85 -20.39
N HIS A 375 18.19 12.10 -19.80
CA HIS A 375 18.50 11.20 -18.68
C HIS A 375 19.00 9.82 -19.14
N GLN A 376 18.85 9.47 -20.41
CA GLN A 376 19.35 8.19 -20.93
C GLN A 376 20.87 8.25 -21.16
N PRO A 377 21.65 7.28 -20.65
CA PRO A 377 23.08 7.24 -20.91
C PRO A 377 23.34 6.98 -22.40
N ILE A 378 24.22 7.79 -23.00
CA ILE A 378 24.62 7.66 -24.42
C ILE A 378 25.18 6.26 -24.73
N ILE A 379 25.78 5.61 -23.72
CA ILE A 379 26.23 4.21 -23.79
C ILE A 379 25.55 3.44 -22.66
N TYR A 380 24.61 2.57 -23.02
CA TYR A 380 24.02 1.62 -22.08
C TYR A 380 25.03 0.48 -21.81
N LYS A 381 25.57 0.43 -20.59
CA LYS A 381 26.28 -0.75 -20.09
C LYS A 381 25.41 -1.43 -19.06
N GLU A 382 24.94 -2.63 -19.37
CA GLU A 382 24.27 -3.49 -18.41
C GLU A 382 25.28 -3.88 -17.32
N LYS A 383 25.18 -3.25 -16.15
CA LYS A 383 26.01 -3.59 -15.00
C LYS A 383 25.40 -4.81 -14.32
N MET A 384 26.11 -5.93 -14.36
CA MET A 384 25.75 -7.12 -13.59
C MET A 384 25.74 -6.75 -12.10
N THR A 385 24.58 -6.90 -11.46
CA THR A 385 24.41 -6.55 -10.04
C THR A 385 25.21 -7.50 -9.15
N LYS A 386 25.66 -7.06 -7.97
CA LYS A 386 26.34 -7.95 -7.02
C LYS A 386 25.44 -9.12 -6.62
N THR A 387 24.15 -8.83 -6.50
CA THR A 387 23.11 -9.82 -6.23
C THR A 387 23.05 -10.88 -7.34
N GLU A 388 23.09 -10.46 -8.61
CA GLU A 388 23.12 -11.39 -9.74
C GLU A 388 24.37 -12.27 -9.76
N GLN A 389 25.55 -11.70 -9.46
CA GLN A 389 26.79 -12.46 -9.35
C GLN A 389 26.71 -13.54 -8.26
N PHE A 390 26.15 -13.17 -7.09
CA PHE A 390 25.95 -14.09 -5.98
C PHE A 390 24.96 -15.20 -6.33
N LEU A 391 23.80 -14.84 -6.91
CA LEU A 391 22.76 -15.79 -7.30
C LEU A 391 23.23 -16.79 -8.37
N ARG A 392 24.12 -16.38 -9.29
CA ARG A 392 24.78 -17.29 -10.25
C ARG A 392 25.74 -18.24 -9.53
N LYS A 393 26.50 -17.75 -8.56
CA LYS A 393 27.42 -18.58 -7.76
C LYS A 393 26.71 -19.64 -6.92
N VAL A 394 25.49 -19.35 -6.47
CA VAL A 394 24.66 -20.28 -5.66
C VAL A 394 23.84 -21.25 -6.53
N GLY A 395 23.95 -21.17 -7.86
CA GLY A 395 23.24 -22.06 -8.79
C GLY A 395 21.73 -21.78 -8.88
N SER A 396 21.27 -20.58 -8.50
CA SER A 396 19.84 -20.22 -8.62
C SER A 396 19.43 -19.69 -9.99
N PHE A 397 20.35 -19.70 -10.96
CA PHE A 397 20.14 -19.29 -12.35
C PHE A 397 20.14 -20.45 -13.34
N ASP A 398 20.67 -21.61 -12.94
CA ASP A 398 20.71 -22.84 -13.73
C ASP A 398 19.60 -23.79 -13.26
#